data_AF-A0A078FYM7-F1
#
_entry.id   AF-A0A078FYM7-F1
#
_cell.length_a   1.000
_cell.length_b   1.000
_cell.length_c   1.000
_cell.angle_alpha   90.00
_cell.angle_beta   90.00
_cell.angle_gamma   90.00
#
_symmetry.space_group_name_H-M   'P 1'
#
loop_
_entity.id
_entity.type
_entity.pdbx_description
1 polymer ?
#
loop_
_entity_poly.entity_id
_entity_poly.type
_entity_poly.pdbx_seq_one_letter_code
_entity_poly.pdbx_strand_id
1 'polypeptide(L)'
;MPDSPPPETSSTAGWSFAPTLDVEADKGSNSLAIVPVPDHENHQALVVQTLDQDDQGLDRYVLKRTRMIYDSLLIHLTVEGPKPSRAVNVKAWRLMKERELWLNKGQHLVGSVPGVEIGDIFFYRMELCMFGFHRQSQAGIDYTTAQRSSFGVPIATSIIVSSGYEDDEDRGDELVYSGQGGRDKSGQQRHQKLEGGNLAMVHSMQHGVAVRVIRGLEYKSEVRSKVFVYDGLYRITDCSLVRKSGFDIFKFTLVRIQGQPEMGSARLKRALTLRNTPLAAMPAGYISFNLYGKNEGVPVYLYNDIDYNRSPLNYGYISQSDISSVISAQGGNNGGCNCKLSCTDDCICVRKNGGELPYSPYGYLLRGKPVIFECGVTCKCTSGCANRVAQRGLRKKMEVFRTREAGWGVRSLDLIHAGEFICEYAGIMVTKELGEILSTNGESLVYPGRFAGNWKLWGDLSDVYPDNVQPSYPTLPPIDYAMDVSRLRSVAAFIRHSREPNVMAQFVFHDHNNLKFPRVMLFALENISPLTELSLDYVVVDEVDERLAIRG
;
A
#
# COMPACT_ATOMS: atom_id res chain seq x y z
N MET A 1 -23.00 -46.19 64.29
CA MET A 1 -21.80 -46.00 63.46
C MET A 1 -21.20 -44.65 63.83
N PRO A 2 -19.90 -44.60 64.10
CA PRO A 2 -19.17 -43.43 64.63
C PRO A 2 -18.87 -42.45 63.46
N ASP A 3 -18.44 -41.19 63.56
CA ASP A 3 -17.84 -40.34 64.59
C ASP A 3 -18.06 -38.87 64.19
N SER A 4 -18.10 -37.96 65.17
CA SER A 4 -17.82 -36.50 65.03
C SER A 4 -16.28 -36.27 65.10
N PRO A 5 -15.66 -35.06 64.96
CA PRO A 5 -16.14 -33.68 64.72
C PRO A 5 -15.27 -32.86 63.70
N PRO A 6 -15.55 -31.55 63.47
CA PRO A 6 -14.60 -30.53 62.95
C PRO A 6 -13.88 -29.85 64.14
N PRO A 7 -13.24 -28.64 64.11
CA PRO A 7 -12.74 -27.71 63.07
C PRO A 7 -11.25 -27.30 63.33
N GLU A 8 -10.67 -26.30 62.64
CA GLU A 8 -9.90 -25.21 63.29
C GLU A 8 -9.41 -24.11 62.33
N THR A 9 -9.43 -22.88 62.86
CA THR A 9 -9.18 -21.57 62.28
C THR A 9 -7.78 -21.05 62.64
N SER A 10 -7.20 -20.14 61.85
CA SER A 10 -6.39 -18.96 62.29
C SER A 10 -5.73 -18.30 61.07
N SER A 11 -5.34 -17.02 60.99
CA SER A 11 -5.65 -15.81 61.74
C SER A 11 -5.13 -14.61 60.93
N THR A 12 -5.86 -13.50 61.04
CA THR A 12 -5.45 -12.08 60.97
C THR A 12 -3.97 -11.70 60.76
N ALA A 13 -3.72 -10.70 59.91
CA ALA A 13 -3.25 -9.36 60.31
C ALA A 13 -3.04 -8.45 59.09
N GLY A 14 -3.70 -7.29 59.07
CA GLY A 14 -3.23 -6.15 58.29
C GLY A 14 -2.14 -5.39 59.05
N TRP A 15 -1.44 -4.48 58.38
CA TRP A 15 -1.26 -3.07 58.76
C TRP A 15 -0.53 -2.32 57.63
N SER A 16 -1.00 -1.09 57.40
CA SER A 16 -0.55 -0.06 56.47
C SER A 16 0.83 0.52 56.80
N PHE A 17 1.58 1.00 55.81
CA PHE A 17 2.38 2.24 55.89
C PHE A 17 2.70 2.76 54.47
N ALA A 18 2.38 4.04 54.20
CA ALA A 18 3.04 4.83 53.16
C ALA A 18 4.40 5.34 53.69
N PRO A 19 5.32 5.78 52.82
CA PRO A 19 5.44 7.22 52.62
C PRO A 19 5.77 7.68 51.20
N THR A 20 5.41 8.94 50.98
CA THR A 20 5.75 9.87 49.91
C THR A 20 7.26 10.03 49.65
N LEU A 21 7.65 10.24 48.39
CA LEU A 21 8.90 10.91 48.01
C LEU A 21 8.66 11.82 46.80
N ASP A 22 9.24 13.01 46.92
CA ASP A 22 9.03 14.23 46.14
C ASP A 22 9.45 14.14 44.68
N VAL A 23 8.70 14.84 43.81
CA VAL A 23 9.07 15.12 42.41
C VAL A 23 9.59 16.56 42.35
N GLU A 24 10.90 16.71 42.27
CA GLU A 24 11.51 17.96 41.84
C GLU A 24 11.37 18.10 40.32
N ALA A 25 10.71 19.20 39.92
CA ALA A 25 10.67 19.68 38.56
C ALA A 25 11.98 20.42 38.27
N ASP A 26 12.72 19.99 37.24
CA ASP A 26 13.78 20.82 36.68
C ASP A 26 13.47 21.19 35.21
N LYS A 27 13.59 22.49 34.97
CA LYS A 27 13.41 23.17 33.68
C LYS A 27 14.82 23.44 33.14
N GLY A 28 15.17 22.87 31.99
CA GLY A 28 16.37 23.27 31.24
C GLY A 28 16.18 22.94 29.76
N SER A 29 15.67 23.90 28.99
CA SER A 29 16.48 24.76 28.11
C SER A 29 16.91 24.08 26.82
N ASN A 30 16.14 24.35 25.76
CA ASN A 30 16.59 24.30 24.38
C ASN A 30 17.94 25.03 24.22
N SER A 31 18.93 24.36 23.65
CA SER A 31 19.97 25.03 22.86
C SER A 31 20.35 24.16 21.66
N LEU A 32 19.99 24.67 20.49
CA LEU A 32 20.50 24.28 19.19
C LEU A 32 22.03 24.42 19.12
N ALA A 33 22.73 23.47 18.48
CA ALA A 33 23.84 23.79 17.58
C ALA A 33 24.20 22.63 16.64
N ILE A 34 24.59 23.02 15.42
CA ILE A 34 24.75 22.27 14.17
C ILE A 34 26.07 21.44 14.10
N VAL A 35 25.93 20.18 13.63
CA VAL A 35 26.76 19.27 12.76
C VAL A 35 28.21 19.70 12.42
N PRO A 36 29.22 18.79 12.46
CA PRO A 36 29.58 17.95 11.30
C PRO A 36 29.85 16.47 11.60
N VAL A 37 29.39 15.59 10.70
CA VAL A 37 29.83 14.18 10.60
C VAL A 37 31.28 14.14 10.12
N PRO A 38 32.13 13.27 10.68
CA PRO A 38 32.70 12.24 9.83
C PRO A 38 32.84 10.86 10.48
N ASP A 39 32.78 9.89 9.58
CA ASP A 39 33.39 8.57 9.59
C ASP A 39 32.69 7.36 10.24
N HIS A 40 32.54 6.37 9.35
CA HIS A 40 32.26 4.97 9.57
C HIS A 40 32.97 4.41 10.81
N GLU A 41 32.21 3.78 11.71
CA GLU A 41 32.54 2.44 12.21
C GLU A 41 31.38 1.80 12.99
N ASN A 42 31.31 0.46 12.85
CA ASN A 42 30.47 -0.50 13.56
C ASN A 42 30.13 -0.14 15.01
N HIS A 43 28.87 -0.26 15.42
CA HIS A 43 28.53 -0.94 16.66
C HIS A 43 27.12 -1.57 16.62
N GLN A 44 27.10 -2.88 16.87
CA GLN A 44 25.92 -3.58 17.41
C GLN A 44 25.55 -2.96 18.75
N ALA A 45 24.31 -2.50 18.90
CA ALA A 45 23.67 -2.34 20.21
C ALA A 45 22.17 -2.59 20.07
N LEU A 46 21.64 -3.41 20.98
CA LEU A 46 20.21 -3.53 21.21
C LEU A 46 19.65 -2.16 21.57
N VAL A 47 18.58 -1.74 20.89
CA VAL A 47 17.73 -0.67 21.39
C VAL A 47 16.28 -1.10 21.24
N VAL A 48 15.64 -1.39 22.38
CA VAL A 48 14.19 -1.29 22.51
C VAL A 48 13.90 0.19 22.59
N GLN A 49 13.51 0.81 21.47
CA GLN A 49 13.13 2.21 21.43
C GLN A 49 11.61 2.30 21.51
N THR A 50 11.11 2.83 22.61
CA THR A 50 9.80 3.50 22.64
C THR A 50 9.89 4.70 21.69
N LEU A 51 9.16 4.64 20.58
CA LEU A 51 9.22 5.62 19.48
C LEU A 51 8.34 6.84 19.78
N ASP A 52 8.92 8.03 19.64
CA ASP A 52 8.18 9.29 19.50
C ASP A 52 7.36 9.28 18.20
N GLN A 53 6.29 10.09 18.14
CA GLN A 53 5.37 10.11 16.98
C GLN A 53 6.04 10.57 15.68
N ASP A 54 7.08 11.41 15.75
CA ASP A 54 7.82 11.90 14.58
C ASP A 54 8.68 10.79 13.92
N ASP A 55 9.16 9.80 14.69
CA ASP A 55 9.95 8.68 14.16
C ASP A 55 9.10 7.69 13.35
N GLN A 56 7.83 7.50 13.73
CA GLN A 56 6.94 6.55 13.06
C GLN A 56 6.61 6.96 11.61
N GLY A 57 6.42 8.27 11.37
CA GLY A 57 6.19 8.81 10.04
C GLY A 57 7.43 8.66 9.13
N LEU A 58 8.62 8.89 9.69
CA LEU A 58 9.87 8.70 8.96
C LEU A 58 10.07 7.22 8.56
N ASP A 59 9.82 6.29 9.48
CA ASP A 59 9.92 4.85 9.20
C ASP A 59 8.95 4.41 8.10
N ARG A 60 7.71 4.92 8.13
CA ARG A 60 6.70 4.65 7.09
C ARG A 60 7.14 5.19 5.73
N TYR A 61 7.64 6.43 5.71
CA TYR A 61 8.19 7.04 4.50
C TYR A 61 9.37 6.22 3.94
N VAL A 62 10.32 5.82 4.77
CA VAL A 62 11.47 4.99 4.35
C VAL A 62 11.00 3.67 3.75
N LEU A 63 10.07 2.97 4.41
CA LEU A 63 9.50 1.73 3.85
C LEU A 63 8.84 1.98 2.49
N LYS A 64 7.96 2.97 2.38
CA LYS A 64 7.27 3.29 1.12
C LYS A 64 8.25 3.63 0.00
N ARG A 65 9.30 4.41 0.28
CA ARG A 65 10.35 4.74 -0.70
C ARG A 65 11.11 3.49 -1.15
N THR A 66 11.54 2.62 -0.23
CA THR A 66 12.24 1.38 -0.59
C THR A 66 11.33 0.44 -1.40
N ARG A 67 10.05 0.34 -1.04
CA ARG A 67 9.05 -0.43 -1.81
C ARG A 67 8.87 0.13 -3.22
N MET A 68 8.80 1.45 -3.36
CA MET A 68 8.68 2.12 -4.64
C MET A 68 9.85 1.78 -5.58
N ILE A 69 11.09 1.78 -5.07
CA ILE A 69 12.28 1.37 -5.83
C ILE A 69 12.14 -0.11 -6.24
N TYR A 70 11.73 -0.97 -5.32
CA TYR A 70 11.58 -2.40 -5.59
C TYR A 70 10.51 -2.70 -6.65
N ASP A 71 9.34 -2.09 -6.55
CA ASP A 71 8.24 -2.25 -7.50
C ASP A 71 8.61 -1.67 -8.88
N SER A 72 9.28 -0.50 -8.90
CA SER A 72 9.84 0.09 -10.12
C SER A 72 10.84 -0.85 -10.80
N LEU A 73 11.72 -1.48 -10.01
CA LEU A 73 12.71 -2.43 -10.51
C LEU A 73 12.04 -3.71 -11.05
N LEU A 74 11.01 -4.21 -10.37
CA LEU A 74 10.23 -5.35 -10.87
C LEU A 74 9.60 -5.03 -12.22
N ILE A 75 8.96 -3.86 -12.35
CA ILE A 75 8.35 -3.43 -13.61
C ILE A 75 9.40 -3.29 -14.71
N HIS A 76 10.52 -2.60 -14.42
CA HIS A 76 11.64 -2.44 -15.36
C HIS A 76 12.17 -3.79 -15.87
N LEU A 77 12.38 -4.76 -14.97
CA LEU A 77 12.86 -6.11 -15.33
C LEU A 77 11.84 -6.96 -16.10
N THR A 78 10.57 -6.54 -16.16
CA THR A 78 9.52 -7.22 -16.95
C THR A 78 9.29 -6.62 -18.34
N VAL A 79 9.91 -5.48 -18.66
CA VAL A 79 9.75 -4.82 -19.98
C VAL A 79 10.18 -5.73 -21.13
N GLU A 80 11.27 -6.46 -20.93
CA GLU A 80 11.86 -7.38 -21.93
C GLU A 80 11.57 -8.87 -21.64
N GLY A 81 10.77 -9.15 -20.60
CA GLY A 81 10.63 -10.49 -20.01
C GLY A 81 9.19 -11.02 -19.91
N PRO A 82 9.01 -12.27 -19.43
CA PRO A 82 7.68 -12.79 -19.14
C PRO A 82 7.02 -11.98 -18.03
N LYS A 83 5.70 -12.16 -17.85
CA LYS A 83 4.91 -11.60 -16.74
C LYS A 83 5.67 -11.71 -15.40
N PRO A 84 5.43 -10.79 -14.44
CA PRO A 84 6.07 -10.82 -13.12
C PRO A 84 6.20 -12.26 -12.57
N SER A 85 7.43 -12.76 -12.54
CA SER A 85 7.71 -14.17 -12.25
C SER A 85 8.55 -14.30 -10.99
N ARG A 86 8.60 -15.51 -10.43
CA ARG A 86 9.49 -15.81 -9.31
C ARG A 86 10.97 -15.53 -9.67
N ALA A 87 11.38 -15.75 -10.92
CA ALA A 87 12.74 -15.49 -11.36
C ALA A 87 13.05 -13.99 -11.39
N VAL A 88 12.14 -13.18 -11.95
CA VAL A 88 12.27 -11.70 -11.94
C VAL A 88 12.34 -11.18 -10.52
N ASN A 89 11.48 -11.68 -9.63
CA ASN A 89 11.45 -11.30 -8.23
C ASN A 89 12.78 -11.59 -7.51
N VAL A 90 13.37 -12.77 -7.74
CA VAL A 90 14.68 -13.14 -7.19
C VAL A 90 15.79 -12.26 -7.76
N LYS A 91 15.74 -11.90 -9.05
CA LYS A 91 16.70 -10.97 -9.68
C LYS A 91 16.61 -9.58 -9.05
N ALA A 92 15.41 -9.02 -8.91
CA ALA A 92 15.20 -7.72 -8.26
C ALA A 92 15.70 -7.73 -6.80
N TRP A 93 15.36 -8.78 -6.05
CA TRP A 93 15.83 -8.95 -4.67
C TRP A 93 17.36 -8.98 -4.57
N ARG A 94 18.02 -9.71 -5.49
CA ARG A 94 19.48 -9.77 -5.52
C ARG A 94 20.10 -8.40 -5.78
N LEU A 95 19.60 -7.66 -6.77
CA LEU A 95 20.10 -6.33 -7.10
C LEU A 95 19.92 -5.34 -5.94
N MET A 96 18.73 -5.31 -5.32
CA MET A 96 18.48 -4.49 -4.12
C MET A 96 19.46 -4.82 -3.00
N LYS A 97 19.75 -6.11 -2.79
CA LYS A 97 20.69 -6.57 -1.76
C LYS A 97 22.14 -6.18 -2.08
N GLU A 98 22.57 -6.33 -3.33
CA GLU A 98 23.92 -5.95 -3.79
C GLU A 98 24.17 -4.44 -3.64
N ARG A 99 23.10 -3.63 -3.70
CA ARG A 99 23.12 -2.17 -3.52
C ARG A 99 22.81 -1.73 -2.08
N GLU A 100 22.69 -2.69 -1.16
CA GLU A 100 22.38 -2.45 0.26
C GLU A 100 21.06 -1.71 0.52
N LEU A 101 20.09 -1.80 -0.40
CA LEU A 101 18.79 -1.12 -0.33
C LEU A 101 17.71 -1.88 0.45
N TRP A 102 18.06 -3.00 1.08
CA TRP A 102 17.16 -3.76 1.97
C TRP A 102 17.12 -3.20 3.39
N LEU A 103 15.96 -3.27 4.03
CA LEU A 103 15.72 -2.70 5.36
C LEU A 103 15.98 -3.73 6.46
N ASN A 104 16.31 -3.23 7.66
CA ASN A 104 16.48 -4.03 8.88
C ASN A 104 17.50 -5.18 8.73
N LYS A 105 18.54 -4.96 7.92
CA LYS A 105 19.60 -5.95 7.63
C LYS A 105 20.21 -6.50 8.92
N GLY A 106 20.14 -7.82 9.09
CA GLY A 106 20.75 -8.51 10.23
C GLY A 106 20.05 -8.29 11.57
N GLN A 107 18.98 -7.50 11.62
CA GLN A 107 18.21 -7.26 12.83
C GLN A 107 17.24 -8.42 13.13
N HIS A 108 16.96 -8.62 14.42
CA HIS A 108 16.07 -9.67 14.94
C HIS A 108 14.89 -9.00 15.66
N LEU A 109 14.01 -8.38 14.87
CA LEU A 109 12.90 -7.60 15.39
C LEU A 109 11.82 -8.51 15.98
N VAL A 110 11.47 -8.24 17.23
CA VAL A 110 10.34 -8.85 17.97
C VAL A 110 9.21 -7.84 18.00
N GLY A 111 7.96 -8.28 17.81
CA GLY A 111 6.81 -7.37 17.75
C GLY A 111 6.70 -6.65 16.40
N SER A 112 6.31 -5.37 16.43
CA SER A 112 6.13 -4.54 15.24
C SER A 112 7.45 -4.31 14.51
N VAL A 113 7.38 -4.05 13.20
CA VAL A 113 8.54 -3.68 12.38
C VAL A 113 8.36 -2.22 11.95
N PRO A 114 9.39 -1.37 12.13
CA PRO A 114 9.37 0.03 11.70
C PRO A 114 8.78 0.22 10.30
N GLY A 115 7.78 1.10 10.19
CA GLY A 115 7.10 1.45 8.94
C GLY A 115 6.10 0.43 8.38
N VAL A 116 6.08 -0.81 8.87
CA VAL A 116 5.16 -1.86 8.39
C VAL A 116 3.87 -1.86 9.20
N GLU A 117 2.74 -1.70 8.51
CA GLU A 117 1.42 -1.55 9.13
C GLU A 117 0.51 -2.76 8.89
N ILE A 118 -0.40 -3.02 9.83
CA ILE A 118 -1.41 -4.08 9.67
C ILE A 118 -2.25 -3.77 8.43
N GLY A 119 -2.38 -4.76 7.55
CA GLY A 119 -3.03 -4.59 6.25
C GLY A 119 -2.09 -4.35 5.07
N ASP A 120 -0.80 -4.11 5.32
CA ASP A 120 0.21 -4.11 4.26
C ASP A 120 0.24 -5.47 3.56
N ILE A 121 0.25 -5.42 2.23
CA ILE A 121 0.23 -6.59 1.35
C ILE A 121 1.58 -6.77 0.66
N PHE A 122 1.94 -8.01 0.33
CA PHE A 122 3.18 -8.38 -0.35
C PHE A 122 2.89 -9.51 -1.34
N PHE A 123 3.63 -9.60 -2.43
CA PHE A 123 3.40 -10.61 -3.47
C PHE A 123 4.41 -11.76 -3.43
N TYR A 124 5.54 -11.57 -2.75
CA TYR A 124 6.61 -12.55 -2.72
C TYR A 124 7.23 -12.68 -1.33
N ARG A 125 7.66 -13.89 -0.95
CA ARG A 125 8.37 -14.07 0.32
C ARG A 125 9.71 -13.34 0.37
N MET A 126 10.37 -13.18 -0.78
CA MET A 126 11.61 -12.39 -0.86
C MET A 126 11.38 -10.92 -0.56
N GLU A 127 10.19 -10.40 -0.84
CA GLU A 127 9.78 -9.04 -0.46
C GLU A 127 9.72 -8.93 1.07
N LEU A 128 9.10 -9.92 1.75
CA LEU A 128 9.10 -10.00 3.22
C LEU A 128 10.53 -10.09 3.80
N CYS A 129 11.42 -10.82 3.13
CA CYS A 129 12.83 -10.91 3.52
C CYS A 129 13.57 -9.58 3.31
N MET A 130 13.27 -8.86 2.22
CA MET A 130 13.87 -7.56 1.87
C MET A 130 13.63 -6.51 2.96
N PHE A 131 12.46 -6.54 3.58
CA PHE A 131 12.09 -5.56 4.60
C PHE A 131 12.39 -6.02 6.03
N GLY A 132 13.08 -7.16 6.19
CA GLY A 132 13.38 -7.76 7.50
C GLY A 132 12.13 -8.24 8.25
N PHE A 133 11.01 -8.38 7.56
CA PHE A 133 9.71 -8.69 8.16
C PHE A 133 9.57 -10.18 8.51
N HIS A 134 10.02 -11.02 7.58
CA HIS A 134 10.12 -12.47 7.72
C HIS A 134 11.31 -12.97 6.91
N ARG A 135 12.34 -13.52 7.58
CA ARG A 135 13.67 -13.77 6.98
C ARG A 135 13.81 -15.14 6.34
N GLN A 136 12.84 -16.02 6.57
CA GLN A 136 12.84 -17.35 5.96
C GLN A 136 12.20 -17.28 4.58
N SER A 137 13.01 -17.56 3.54
CA SER A 137 12.53 -17.56 2.15
C SER A 137 11.56 -18.71 1.84
N GLN A 138 11.51 -19.73 2.70
CA GLN A 138 10.70 -20.95 2.54
C GLN A 138 10.02 -21.45 3.82
N ALA A 139 10.71 -21.44 4.97
CA ALA A 139 10.16 -22.01 6.21
C ALA A 139 8.99 -21.16 6.74
N GLY A 140 7.99 -21.79 7.35
CA GLY A 140 6.82 -21.08 7.88
C GLY A 140 7.13 -20.22 9.11
N ILE A 141 8.09 -20.63 9.94
CA ILE A 141 8.44 -19.99 11.22
C ILE A 141 9.78 -19.28 11.07
N ASP A 142 9.82 -17.98 11.33
CA ASP A 142 11.05 -17.22 11.55
C ASP A 142 11.29 -17.06 13.06
N TYR A 143 12.56 -17.15 13.46
CA TYR A 143 12.96 -17.14 14.86
C TYR A 143 14.35 -16.55 15.04
N THR A 144 14.63 -16.07 16.24
CA THR A 144 15.97 -15.64 16.67
C THR A 144 16.67 -16.76 17.45
N THR A 145 17.99 -16.80 17.41
CA THR A 145 18.78 -17.76 18.18
C THR A 145 18.90 -17.35 19.64
N ALA A 146 19.28 -18.28 20.51
CA ALA A 146 19.55 -18.01 21.93
C ALA A 146 20.52 -16.84 22.14
N GLN A 147 21.61 -16.76 21.36
CA GLN A 147 22.63 -15.73 21.51
C GLN A 147 22.12 -14.31 21.20
N ARG A 148 21.07 -14.20 20.37
CA ARG A 148 20.50 -12.92 19.93
C ARG A 148 19.19 -12.58 20.64
N SER A 149 18.71 -13.48 21.50
CA SER A 149 17.48 -13.31 22.26
C SER A 149 17.79 -12.69 23.61
N SER A 150 17.02 -11.70 24.03
CA SER A 150 17.09 -11.17 25.40
C SER A 150 16.74 -12.21 26.46
N PHE A 151 16.06 -13.29 26.08
CA PHE A 151 15.69 -14.38 26.99
C PHE A 151 16.74 -15.50 27.08
N GLY A 152 17.86 -15.39 26.35
CA GLY A 152 18.89 -16.44 26.32
C GLY A 152 18.44 -17.77 25.67
N VAL A 153 17.25 -17.79 25.06
CA VAL A 153 16.65 -18.95 24.39
C VAL A 153 16.12 -18.56 23.01
N PRO A 154 16.04 -19.49 22.03
CA PRO A 154 15.46 -19.15 20.74
C PRO A 154 13.98 -18.80 20.90
N ILE A 155 13.53 -17.72 20.25
CA ILE A 155 12.12 -17.26 20.25
C ILE A 155 11.66 -17.00 18.81
N ALA A 156 10.40 -17.32 18.53
CA ALA A 156 9.76 -17.07 17.25
C ALA A 156 9.43 -15.58 17.12
N THR A 157 9.67 -15.02 15.93
CA THR A 157 9.45 -13.59 15.63
C THR A 157 8.29 -13.39 14.67
N SER A 158 8.13 -14.29 13.69
CA SER A 158 7.01 -14.24 12.76
C SER A 158 6.66 -15.61 12.19
N ILE A 159 5.40 -15.79 11.82
CA ILE A 159 4.92 -16.97 11.11
C ILE A 159 4.20 -16.59 9.82
N ILE A 160 4.31 -17.47 8.83
CA ILE A 160 3.48 -17.43 7.63
C ILE A 160 2.43 -18.53 7.70
N VAL A 161 1.18 -18.11 7.73
CA VAL A 161 0.01 -18.98 7.56
C VAL A 161 -0.26 -19.05 6.08
N SER A 162 -0.12 -20.22 5.49
CA SER A 162 -0.41 -20.45 4.08
C SER A 162 -1.28 -21.68 3.96
N SER A 163 -2.15 -21.71 2.96
CA SER A 163 -3.00 -22.85 2.58
C SER A 163 -2.27 -24.18 2.29
N GLY A 164 -0.97 -24.29 2.59
CA GLY A 164 -0.13 -25.46 2.33
C GLY A 164 -0.19 -26.56 3.41
N TYR A 165 -0.79 -26.28 4.57
CA TYR A 165 -1.11 -27.29 5.57
C TYR A 165 -2.64 -27.36 5.68
N GLU A 166 -3.22 -28.49 5.27
CA GLU A 166 -4.66 -28.78 5.41
C GLU A 166 -5.12 -28.81 6.88
N ASP A 167 -4.16 -28.68 7.81
CA ASP A 167 -4.35 -28.91 9.24
C ASP A 167 -4.50 -27.60 10.02
N ASP A 168 -4.22 -26.44 9.42
CA ASP A 168 -4.32 -25.16 10.12
C ASP A 168 -5.79 -24.74 10.26
N GLU A 169 -6.22 -24.40 11.48
CA GLU A 169 -7.55 -23.84 11.74
C GLU A 169 -7.43 -22.34 12.00
N ASP A 170 -8.00 -21.52 11.11
CA ASP A 170 -7.87 -20.06 11.16
C ASP A 170 -9.25 -19.40 11.32
N ARG A 171 -9.52 -18.90 12.54
CA ARG A 171 -10.74 -18.14 12.89
C ARG A 171 -10.48 -16.63 12.92
N GLY A 172 -9.33 -16.18 12.39
CA GLY A 172 -8.93 -14.77 12.45
C GLY A 172 -8.21 -14.44 13.76
N ASP A 173 -8.97 -14.17 14.82
CA ASP A 173 -8.38 -13.78 16.11
C ASP A 173 -7.76 -14.96 16.86
N GLU A 174 -8.21 -16.18 16.56
CA GLU A 174 -7.64 -17.44 17.04
C GLU A 174 -7.14 -18.27 15.86
N LEU A 175 -5.93 -18.78 15.99
CA LEU A 175 -5.23 -19.55 14.96
C LEU A 175 -4.59 -20.78 15.59
N VAL A 176 -4.90 -21.97 15.08
CA VAL A 176 -4.19 -23.20 15.42
C VAL A 176 -3.19 -23.50 14.30
N TYR A 177 -1.92 -23.23 14.57
CA TYR A 177 -0.82 -23.32 13.63
C TYR A 177 -0.06 -24.65 13.75
N SER A 178 0.20 -25.29 12.62
CA SER A 178 1.02 -26.50 12.56
C SER A 178 2.51 -26.18 12.60
N GLY A 179 3.24 -26.86 13.47
CA GLY A 179 4.70 -26.78 13.55
C GLY A 179 5.38 -27.12 12.23
N GLN A 180 6.64 -26.72 12.10
CA GLN A 180 7.44 -27.01 10.92
C GLN A 180 8.12 -28.38 11.00
N GLY A 181 8.55 -28.88 9.84
CA GLY A 181 9.19 -30.19 9.70
C GLY A 181 8.17 -31.29 9.41
N GLY A 182 8.58 -32.54 9.60
CA GLY A 182 7.74 -33.69 9.30
C GLY A 182 7.53 -33.97 7.82
N ARG A 183 8.35 -33.39 6.93
CA ARG A 183 8.51 -33.80 5.53
C ARG A 183 9.99 -33.86 5.19
N ASP A 184 10.44 -34.93 4.54
CA ASP A 184 11.80 -35.00 4.01
C ASP A 184 11.93 -34.32 2.63
N LYS A 185 13.14 -34.33 2.05
CA LYS A 185 13.41 -33.70 0.73
C LYS A 185 12.59 -34.33 -0.41
N SER A 186 12.11 -35.56 -0.24
CA SER A 186 11.20 -36.25 -1.16
C SER A 186 9.72 -35.96 -0.89
N GLY A 187 9.40 -35.20 0.17
CA GLY A 187 8.04 -34.87 0.58
C GLY A 187 7.36 -35.94 1.45
N GLN A 188 8.04 -37.02 1.84
CA GLN A 188 7.47 -38.06 2.70
C GLN A 188 7.29 -37.56 4.13
N GLN A 189 6.14 -37.88 4.73
CA GLN A 189 5.79 -37.47 6.09
C GLN A 189 6.62 -38.20 7.17
N ARG A 190 6.94 -37.48 8.26
CA ARG A 190 7.70 -37.97 9.42
C ARG A 190 7.23 -37.29 10.71
N HIS A 191 7.58 -37.85 11.86
CA HIS A 191 7.37 -37.18 13.15
C HIS A 191 8.10 -35.83 13.17
N GLN A 192 7.41 -34.80 13.62
CA GLN A 192 8.03 -33.52 13.92
C GLN A 192 8.88 -33.63 15.18
N LYS A 193 9.92 -32.80 15.24
CA LYS A 193 10.81 -32.70 16.39
C LYS A 193 10.66 -31.34 17.04
N LEU A 194 10.86 -31.29 18.36
CA LEU A 194 10.88 -30.04 19.12
C LEU A 194 12.25 -29.37 18.99
N GLU A 195 12.55 -28.89 17.79
CA GLU A 195 13.82 -28.25 17.46
C GLU A 195 13.58 -27.04 16.54
N GLY A 196 14.58 -26.17 16.41
CA GLY A 196 14.52 -24.99 15.55
C GLY A 196 13.27 -24.13 15.82
N GLY A 197 12.46 -23.91 14.79
CA GLY A 197 11.23 -23.11 14.87
C GLY A 197 10.20 -23.66 15.87
N ASN A 198 10.04 -24.98 16.00
CA ASN A 198 9.06 -25.55 16.93
C ASN A 198 9.47 -25.28 18.39
N LEU A 199 10.76 -25.44 18.70
CA LEU A 199 11.30 -25.09 20.01
C LEU A 199 11.16 -23.59 20.30
N ALA A 200 11.43 -22.75 19.29
CA ALA A 200 11.29 -21.31 19.40
C ALA A 200 9.84 -20.87 19.67
N MET A 201 8.85 -21.55 19.09
CA MET A 201 7.43 -21.32 19.38
C MET A 201 7.08 -21.68 20.83
N VAL A 202 7.59 -22.80 21.36
CA VAL A 202 7.37 -23.18 22.78
C VAL A 202 7.97 -22.14 23.73
N HIS A 203 9.21 -21.70 23.51
CA HIS A 203 9.79 -20.64 24.35
C HIS A 203 9.04 -19.32 24.22
N SER A 204 8.53 -18.99 23.04
CA SER A 204 7.73 -17.77 22.84
C SER A 204 6.41 -17.82 23.60
N MET A 205 5.80 -19.01 23.72
CA MET A 205 4.65 -19.23 24.60
C MET A 205 5.02 -19.00 26.06
N GLN A 206 6.11 -19.63 26.54
CA GLN A 206 6.56 -19.53 27.93
C GLN A 206 6.92 -18.11 28.36
N HIS A 207 7.52 -17.33 27.46
CA HIS A 207 7.95 -15.96 27.73
C HIS A 207 6.93 -14.90 27.30
N GLY A 208 5.78 -15.29 26.75
CA GLY A 208 4.80 -14.36 26.22
C GLY A 208 5.40 -13.42 25.17
N VAL A 209 6.08 -13.97 24.17
CA VAL A 209 6.64 -13.18 23.06
C VAL A 209 5.56 -12.91 22.02
N ALA A 210 5.48 -11.67 21.53
CA ALA A 210 4.59 -11.30 20.44
C ALA A 210 5.14 -11.82 19.10
N VAL A 211 4.32 -12.58 18.37
CA VAL A 211 4.65 -13.18 17.08
C VAL A 211 3.86 -12.50 15.97
N ARG A 212 4.53 -12.01 14.93
CA ARG A 212 3.87 -11.44 13.75
C ARG A 212 3.20 -12.54 12.93
N VAL A 213 1.96 -12.34 12.51
CA VAL A 213 1.24 -13.28 11.64
C VAL A 213 1.07 -12.70 10.24
N ILE A 214 1.61 -13.39 9.25
CA ILE A 214 1.44 -13.08 7.82
C ILE A 214 0.58 -14.16 7.18
N ARG A 215 -0.60 -13.79 6.66
CA ARG A 215 -1.49 -14.73 5.96
C ARG A 215 -1.28 -14.70 4.46
N GLY A 216 -1.11 -15.88 3.86
CA GLY A 216 -1.05 -16.09 2.42
C GLY A 216 -2.41 -16.51 1.89
N LEU A 217 -3.05 -15.63 1.11
CA LEU A 217 -4.39 -15.81 0.55
C LEU A 217 -4.32 -16.01 -0.96
N GLU A 218 -5.14 -16.91 -1.50
CA GLU A 218 -5.42 -16.91 -2.94
C GLU A 218 -6.36 -15.74 -3.25
N TYR A 219 -5.83 -14.74 -3.92
CA TYR A 219 -6.51 -13.52 -4.36
C TYR A 219 -6.15 -13.29 -5.83
N LYS A 220 -7.09 -13.58 -6.74
CA LYS A 220 -6.86 -13.42 -8.18
C LYS A 220 -6.52 -11.96 -8.50
N SER A 221 -5.28 -11.70 -8.89
CA SER A 221 -4.80 -10.42 -9.42
C SER A 221 -4.09 -10.62 -10.76
N GLU A 222 -3.83 -9.53 -11.49
CA GLU A 222 -3.14 -9.57 -12.79
C GLU A 222 -1.65 -9.92 -12.64
N VAL A 223 -1.04 -9.60 -11.49
CA VAL A 223 0.36 -9.88 -11.17
C VAL A 223 0.54 -11.30 -10.62
N ARG A 224 -0.26 -11.70 -9.63
CA ARG A 224 -0.13 -13.01 -8.96
C ARG A 224 -1.43 -13.46 -8.30
N SER A 225 -1.69 -14.77 -8.25
CA SER A 225 -2.85 -15.32 -7.54
C SER A 225 -2.69 -15.36 -6.02
N LYS A 226 -1.48 -15.25 -5.48
CA LYS A 226 -1.22 -15.33 -4.04
C LYS A 226 -0.72 -14.00 -3.48
N VAL A 227 -1.39 -13.52 -2.44
CA VAL A 227 -1.07 -12.29 -1.71
C VAL A 227 -0.75 -12.65 -0.26
N PHE A 228 0.34 -12.11 0.27
CA PHE A 228 0.68 -12.16 1.69
C PHE A 228 0.19 -10.87 2.34
N VAL A 229 -0.49 -10.96 3.47
CA VAL A 229 -1.01 -9.80 4.19
C VAL A 229 -0.62 -9.88 5.66
N TYR A 230 -0.18 -8.77 6.22
CA TYR A 230 0.13 -8.68 7.64
C TYR A 230 -1.13 -8.45 8.48
N ASP A 231 -1.38 -9.33 9.46
CA ASP A 231 -2.58 -9.27 10.30
C ASP A 231 -2.32 -8.87 11.76
N GLY A 232 -1.07 -8.50 12.07
CA GLY A 232 -0.67 -8.03 13.39
C GLY A 232 0.04 -9.07 14.23
N LEU A 233 0.05 -8.78 15.52
CA LEU A 233 0.74 -9.51 16.57
C LEU A 233 -0.19 -10.47 17.31
N TYR A 234 0.32 -11.65 17.59
CA TYR A 234 -0.35 -12.72 18.30
C TYR A 234 0.52 -13.21 19.46
N ARG A 235 -0.10 -13.81 20.47
CA ARG A 235 0.58 -14.54 21.55
C ARG A 235 0.22 -16.02 21.43
N ILE A 236 1.20 -16.88 21.65
CA ILE A 236 0.96 -18.32 21.73
C ILE A 236 0.43 -18.61 23.13
N THR A 237 -0.74 -19.24 23.21
CA THR A 237 -1.44 -19.53 24.46
C THR A 237 -1.40 -21.01 24.83
N ASP A 238 -1.23 -21.89 23.85
CA ASP A 238 -1.17 -23.33 24.06
C ASP A 238 -0.28 -24.03 23.04
N CYS A 239 0.25 -25.19 23.43
CA CYS A 239 1.04 -26.08 22.59
C CYS A 239 0.66 -27.53 22.88
N SER A 240 0.28 -28.27 21.84
CA SER A 240 -0.08 -29.68 21.94
C SER A 240 0.64 -30.52 20.87
N LEU A 241 0.82 -31.81 21.17
CA LEU A 241 1.33 -32.78 20.22
C LEU A 241 0.15 -33.64 19.74
N VAL A 242 -0.13 -33.62 18.45
CA VAL A 242 -1.26 -34.32 17.84
C VAL A 242 -0.74 -35.37 16.86
N ARG A 243 -1.32 -36.57 16.90
CA ARG A 243 -1.05 -37.61 15.90
C ARG A 243 -1.96 -37.41 14.69
N LYS A 244 -1.40 -37.12 13.51
CA LYS A 244 -2.15 -37.05 12.24
C LYS A 244 -1.45 -37.88 11.16
N SER A 245 -2.22 -38.68 10.42
CA SER A 245 -1.70 -39.63 9.41
C SER A 245 -0.59 -40.55 9.94
N GLY A 246 -0.62 -40.89 11.24
CA GLY A 246 0.38 -41.74 11.90
C GLY A 246 1.62 -41.02 12.44
N PHE A 247 1.78 -39.71 12.17
CA PHE A 247 2.94 -38.92 12.57
C PHE A 247 2.58 -37.87 13.64
N ASP A 248 3.55 -37.56 14.50
CA ASP A 248 3.38 -36.53 15.52
C ASP A 248 3.63 -35.14 14.93
N ILE A 249 2.68 -34.24 15.16
CA ILE A 249 2.68 -32.86 14.66
C ILE A 249 2.45 -31.93 15.85
N PHE A 250 3.31 -30.92 16.00
CA PHE A 250 3.11 -29.87 16.99
C PHE A 250 2.00 -28.93 16.51
N LYS A 251 1.09 -28.58 17.42
CA LYS A 251 0.03 -27.60 17.21
C LYS A 251 0.21 -26.47 18.21
N PHE A 252 0.20 -25.24 17.71
CA PHE A 252 0.33 -24.03 18.52
C PHE A 252 -0.95 -23.23 18.39
N THR A 253 -1.59 -22.90 19.51
CA THR A 253 -2.74 -22.00 19.52
C THR A 253 -2.25 -20.58 19.73
N LEU A 254 -2.58 -19.69 18.80
CA LEU A 254 -2.23 -18.28 18.81
C LEU A 254 -3.49 -17.43 18.94
N VAL A 255 -3.45 -16.45 19.84
CA VAL A 255 -4.52 -15.47 20.05
C VAL A 255 -4.01 -14.08 19.71
N ARG A 256 -4.78 -13.35 18.91
CA ARG A 256 -4.46 -11.99 18.47
C ARG A 256 -4.43 -11.03 19.67
N ILE A 257 -3.42 -10.17 19.72
CA ILE A 257 -3.33 -9.14 20.75
C ILE A 257 -4.45 -8.11 20.52
N GLN A 258 -5.17 -7.76 21.58
CA GLN A 258 -6.28 -6.80 21.54
C GLN A 258 -5.80 -5.36 21.24
N GLY A 259 -6.71 -4.52 20.75
CA GLY A 259 -6.45 -3.09 20.47
C GLY A 259 -5.75 -2.80 19.14
N GLN A 260 -5.44 -3.83 18.35
CA GLN A 260 -4.86 -3.65 17.01
C GLN A 260 -5.92 -3.29 15.96
N PRO A 261 -5.57 -2.53 14.92
CA PRO A 261 -6.43 -2.29 13.75
C PRO A 261 -7.04 -3.56 13.14
N GLU A 262 -8.06 -3.40 12.30
CA GLU A 262 -8.68 -4.50 11.56
C GLU A 262 -7.64 -5.34 10.80
N MET A 263 -7.78 -6.67 10.82
CA MET A 263 -6.94 -7.59 10.04
C MET A 263 -7.05 -7.30 8.54
N GLY A 264 -5.89 -7.21 7.87
CA GLY A 264 -5.84 -7.06 6.42
C GLY A 264 -6.48 -8.22 5.66
N SER A 265 -6.35 -9.44 6.17
CA SER A 265 -7.00 -10.62 5.57
C SER A 265 -8.52 -10.57 5.66
N ALA A 266 -9.07 -10.04 6.77
CA ALA A 266 -10.51 -9.81 6.91
C ALA A 266 -10.98 -8.75 5.92
N ARG A 267 -10.23 -7.63 5.79
CA ARG A 267 -10.50 -6.58 4.80
C ARG A 267 -10.47 -7.11 3.36
N LEU A 268 -9.49 -7.94 3.00
CA LEU A 268 -9.39 -8.58 1.68
C LEU A 268 -10.56 -9.53 1.41
N LYS A 269 -10.93 -10.38 2.37
CA LYS A 269 -12.09 -11.27 2.25
C LYS A 269 -13.38 -10.47 2.09
N ARG A 270 -13.56 -9.40 2.86
CA ARG A 270 -14.70 -8.48 2.73
C ARG A 270 -14.76 -7.85 1.35
N ALA A 271 -13.65 -7.33 0.83
CA ALA A 271 -13.59 -6.75 -0.52
C ALA A 271 -13.98 -7.77 -1.60
N LEU A 272 -13.51 -9.02 -1.49
CA LEU A 272 -13.88 -10.09 -2.41
C LEU A 272 -15.38 -10.39 -2.39
N THR A 273 -15.98 -10.47 -1.18
CA THR A 273 -17.43 -10.64 -1.03
C THR A 273 -18.18 -9.43 -1.57
N LEU A 274 -17.72 -8.20 -1.31
CA LEU A 274 -18.37 -6.97 -1.81
C LEU A 274 -18.45 -6.93 -3.33
N ARG A 275 -17.43 -7.42 -4.03
CA ARG A 275 -17.40 -7.46 -5.50
C ARG A 275 -18.43 -8.38 -6.12
N ASN A 276 -18.88 -9.40 -5.39
CA ASN A 276 -19.74 -10.48 -5.90
C ASN A 276 -21.15 -10.41 -5.30
N THR A 277 -21.25 -10.21 -3.99
CA THR A 277 -22.48 -10.19 -3.20
C THR A 277 -22.41 -9.06 -2.15
N PRO A 278 -22.53 -7.78 -2.57
CA PRO A 278 -22.35 -6.63 -1.68
C PRO A 278 -23.13 -6.68 -0.38
N LEU A 279 -24.42 -7.02 -0.44
CA LEU A 279 -25.31 -7.09 0.71
C LEU A 279 -25.01 -8.24 1.67
N ALA A 280 -24.26 -9.26 1.25
CA ALA A 280 -23.79 -10.32 2.14
C ALA A 280 -22.59 -9.86 2.99
N ALA A 281 -21.76 -8.95 2.45
CA ALA A 281 -20.63 -8.38 3.17
C ALA A 281 -21.02 -7.17 4.02
N MET A 282 -21.86 -6.30 3.49
CA MET A 282 -22.38 -5.11 4.19
C MET A 282 -23.90 -5.00 3.92
N PRO A 283 -24.75 -5.48 4.85
CA PRO A 283 -26.20 -5.51 4.66
C PRO A 283 -26.88 -4.12 4.62
N ALA A 284 -26.21 -3.09 5.13
CA ALA A 284 -26.72 -1.73 5.22
C ALA A 284 -25.64 -0.71 4.81
N GLY A 285 -26.02 0.56 4.63
CA GLY A 285 -25.11 1.68 4.33
C GLY A 285 -24.99 2.02 2.84
N TYR A 286 -25.30 1.10 1.93
CA TYR A 286 -25.30 1.41 0.49
C TYR A 286 -26.45 2.35 0.11
N ILE A 287 -26.11 3.52 -0.42
CA ILE A 287 -27.05 4.47 -1.01
C ILE A 287 -27.26 4.13 -2.50
N SER A 288 -26.19 3.76 -3.20
CA SER A 288 -26.25 3.33 -4.60
C SER A 288 -25.13 2.33 -4.93
N PHE A 289 -25.44 1.31 -5.71
CA PHE A 289 -24.45 0.39 -6.30
C PHE A 289 -23.92 0.87 -7.65
N ASN A 290 -24.38 2.01 -8.13
CA ASN A 290 -23.86 2.64 -9.33
C ASN A 290 -24.22 4.13 -9.35
N LEU A 291 -23.37 4.95 -8.74
CA LEU A 291 -23.55 6.39 -8.59
C LEU A 291 -23.77 7.11 -9.93
N TYR A 292 -23.11 6.64 -10.99
CA TYR A 292 -23.10 7.30 -12.30
C TYR A 292 -23.91 6.55 -13.38
N GLY A 293 -24.65 5.51 -13.00
CA GLY A 293 -25.45 4.72 -13.94
C GLY A 293 -24.60 4.10 -15.06
N LYS A 294 -25.08 4.19 -16.31
CA LYS A 294 -24.37 3.59 -17.47
C LYS A 294 -23.25 4.47 -18.03
N ASN A 295 -22.94 5.60 -17.40
CA ASN A 295 -21.95 6.54 -17.90
C ASN A 295 -20.50 6.06 -17.69
N GLU A 296 -20.32 4.98 -16.91
CA GLU A 296 -19.03 4.35 -16.67
C GLU A 296 -18.96 2.90 -17.14
N GLY A 297 -17.75 2.49 -17.53
CA GLY A 297 -17.47 1.10 -17.92
C GLY A 297 -17.49 0.12 -16.74
N VAL A 298 -17.37 0.65 -15.50
CA VAL A 298 -17.38 -0.11 -14.25
C VAL A 298 -18.22 0.61 -13.18
N PRO A 299 -18.89 -0.11 -12.27
CA PRO A 299 -19.73 0.54 -11.28
C PRO A 299 -18.90 1.30 -10.23
N VAL A 300 -19.42 2.47 -9.84
CA VAL A 300 -18.94 3.25 -8.70
C VAL A 300 -19.99 3.21 -7.60
N TYR A 301 -19.66 2.64 -6.45
CA TYR A 301 -20.60 2.51 -5.34
C TYR A 301 -20.64 3.80 -4.51
N LEU A 302 -21.75 4.05 -3.82
CA LEU A 302 -21.92 5.11 -2.84
C LEU A 302 -22.34 4.50 -1.51
N TYR A 303 -21.49 4.63 -0.49
CA TYR A 303 -21.66 4.00 0.81
C TYR A 303 -21.61 5.03 1.95
N ASN A 304 -22.58 4.97 2.86
CA ASN A 304 -22.63 5.79 4.06
C ASN A 304 -23.30 5.05 5.22
N ASP A 305 -22.52 4.71 6.23
CA ASP A 305 -22.96 4.13 7.50
C ASP A 305 -22.74 5.06 8.70
N ILE A 306 -22.46 6.35 8.44
CA ILE A 306 -22.11 7.35 9.46
C ILE A 306 -23.28 8.31 9.69
N ASP A 307 -23.84 8.86 8.62
CA ASP A 307 -24.89 9.87 8.68
C ASP A 307 -25.89 9.74 7.51
N TYR A 308 -26.78 10.71 7.35
CA TYR A 308 -27.77 10.74 6.26
C TYR A 308 -27.31 11.57 5.05
N ASN A 309 -26.04 11.99 4.98
CA ASN A 309 -25.53 12.79 3.89
C ASN A 309 -25.53 11.96 2.58
N ARG A 310 -26.03 12.58 1.50
CA ARG A 310 -26.08 12.00 0.15
C ARG A 310 -25.57 12.98 -0.92
N SER A 311 -24.77 13.96 -0.54
CA SER A 311 -24.30 15.04 -1.42
C SER A 311 -23.62 14.57 -2.72
N PRO A 312 -22.99 13.38 -2.83
CA PRO A 312 -22.44 12.90 -4.10
C PRO A 312 -23.50 12.71 -5.18
N LEU A 313 -24.78 12.52 -4.81
CA LEU A 313 -25.89 12.43 -5.77
C LEU A 313 -26.21 13.76 -6.46
N ASN A 314 -25.72 14.89 -5.94
CA ASN A 314 -26.03 16.22 -6.46
C ASN A 314 -25.10 16.64 -7.62
N TYR A 315 -24.06 15.87 -7.91
CA TYR A 315 -23.10 16.17 -8.96
C TYR A 315 -23.37 15.33 -10.21
N GLY A 316 -23.23 15.96 -11.38
CA GLY A 316 -23.20 15.24 -12.64
C GLY A 316 -21.86 14.55 -12.86
N TYR A 317 -21.87 13.52 -13.70
CA TYR A 317 -20.69 12.71 -13.98
C TYR A 317 -20.02 13.11 -15.28
N ILE A 318 -18.68 13.15 -15.27
CA ILE A 318 -17.87 13.23 -16.48
C ILE A 318 -16.67 12.27 -16.35
N SER A 319 -16.44 11.46 -17.38
CA SER A 319 -15.37 10.44 -17.40
C SER A 319 -14.03 10.99 -17.89
N GLN A 320 -14.05 12.07 -18.67
CA GLN A 320 -12.90 12.75 -19.26
C GLN A 320 -13.10 14.26 -19.17
N SER A 321 -12.06 15.00 -18.86
CA SER A 321 -12.17 16.46 -18.71
C SER A 321 -12.74 17.11 -19.98
N ASP A 322 -13.65 18.07 -19.80
CA ASP A 322 -14.17 18.89 -20.88
C ASP A 322 -13.15 20.00 -21.18
N ILE A 323 -12.68 20.01 -22.42
CA ILE A 323 -11.66 20.93 -22.92
C ILE A 323 -12.22 21.90 -23.97
N SER A 324 -13.54 21.88 -24.20
CA SER A 324 -14.19 22.63 -25.28
C SER A 324 -14.01 24.14 -25.14
N SER A 325 -14.03 24.64 -23.91
CA SER A 325 -13.76 26.03 -23.51
C SER A 325 -12.34 26.51 -23.84
N VAL A 326 -11.36 25.60 -23.83
CA VAL A 326 -9.93 25.92 -23.94
C VAL A 326 -9.32 25.52 -25.28
N ILE A 327 -9.96 24.62 -26.03
CA ILE A 327 -9.53 24.17 -27.35
C ILE A 327 -10.58 24.57 -28.39
N SER A 328 -10.71 25.86 -28.65
CA SER A 328 -11.38 26.35 -29.85
C SER A 328 -10.55 25.98 -31.09
N ALA A 329 -10.88 24.85 -31.72
CA ALA A 329 -10.56 24.46 -33.11
C ALA A 329 -9.14 24.76 -33.63
N GLN A 330 -8.08 24.55 -32.85
CA GLN A 330 -6.72 24.50 -33.42
C GLN A 330 -6.40 23.08 -33.89
N GLY A 331 -6.67 22.85 -35.18
CA GLY A 331 -6.25 21.69 -35.95
C GLY A 331 -4.72 21.62 -36.09
N GLY A 332 -4.04 21.29 -35.01
CA GLY A 332 -2.65 20.85 -35.05
C GLY A 332 -2.58 19.45 -35.63
N ASN A 333 -2.45 19.33 -36.95
CA ASN A 333 -2.23 18.08 -37.66
C ASN A 333 -0.82 17.53 -37.36
N ASN A 334 -0.59 17.12 -36.12
CA ASN A 334 0.59 16.37 -35.75
C ASN A 334 0.29 14.89 -36.01
N GLY A 335 0.87 14.39 -37.11
CA GLY A 335 0.69 13.02 -37.57
C GLY A 335 0.86 12.02 -36.44
N GLY A 336 -0.12 11.11 -36.32
CA GLY A 336 0.02 9.95 -35.48
C GLY A 336 1.03 8.96 -36.06
N CYS A 337 1.38 7.94 -35.28
CA CYS A 337 2.26 6.89 -35.79
C CYS A 337 1.56 6.04 -36.86
N ASN A 338 2.36 5.38 -37.71
CA ASN A 338 1.90 4.40 -38.70
C ASN A 338 2.11 2.94 -38.24
N CYS A 339 2.34 2.70 -36.95
CA CYS A 339 2.53 1.36 -36.39
C CYS A 339 1.24 0.54 -36.57
N LYS A 340 1.34 -0.73 -36.98
CA LYS A 340 0.16 -1.57 -37.27
C LYS A 340 -0.52 -2.15 -36.02
N LEU A 341 0.27 -2.71 -35.09
CA LEU A 341 -0.26 -3.41 -33.91
C LEU A 341 -0.08 -2.56 -32.64
N SER A 342 1.15 -2.48 -32.17
CA SER A 342 1.57 -1.66 -31.03
C SER A 342 2.81 -0.85 -31.42
N CYS A 343 3.04 0.25 -30.72
CA CYS A 343 4.27 1.02 -30.89
C CYS A 343 5.45 0.30 -30.24
N THR A 344 6.61 0.41 -30.89
CA THR A 344 7.93 -0.06 -30.46
C THR A 344 8.93 1.10 -30.59
N ASP A 345 10.19 0.85 -30.29
CA ASP A 345 11.21 1.90 -30.06
C ASP A 345 11.38 2.91 -31.22
N ASP A 346 11.23 2.47 -32.47
CA ASP A 346 11.36 3.34 -33.66
C ASP A 346 10.16 4.28 -33.90
N CYS A 347 9.12 4.21 -33.08
CA CYS A 347 7.89 4.97 -33.26
C CYS A 347 8.06 6.46 -32.94
N ILE A 348 7.42 7.34 -33.73
CA ILE A 348 7.34 8.78 -33.43
C ILE A 348 6.73 9.08 -32.05
N CYS A 349 5.73 8.31 -31.61
CA CYS A 349 5.16 8.46 -30.27
C CYS A 349 6.17 8.10 -29.17
N VAL A 350 7.05 7.13 -29.41
CA VAL A 350 8.12 6.76 -28.47
C VAL A 350 9.17 7.87 -28.39
N ARG A 351 9.58 8.43 -29.53
CA ARG A 351 10.48 9.59 -29.56
C ARG A 351 9.92 10.82 -28.81
N LYS A 352 8.61 11.09 -28.91
CA LYS A 352 7.95 12.14 -28.11
C LYS A 352 8.05 11.92 -26.60
N ASN A 353 8.19 10.67 -26.17
CA ASN A 353 8.37 10.30 -24.77
C ASN A 353 9.84 10.16 -24.36
N GLY A 354 10.79 10.71 -25.12
CA GLY A 354 12.23 10.64 -24.81
C GLY A 354 12.91 9.36 -25.30
N GLY A 355 12.33 8.65 -26.26
CA GLY A 355 12.91 7.44 -26.84
C GLY A 355 12.56 6.13 -26.12
N GLU A 356 11.67 6.18 -25.12
CA GLU A 356 11.15 5.00 -24.42
C GLU A 356 9.62 5.03 -24.35
N LEU A 357 8.99 3.86 -24.31
CA LEU A 357 7.57 3.76 -23.99
C LEU A 357 7.33 4.21 -22.53
N PRO A 358 6.24 4.94 -22.24
CA PRO A 358 5.91 5.33 -20.87
C PRO A 358 5.41 4.15 -20.02
N TYR A 359 4.87 3.09 -20.65
CA TYR A 359 4.27 1.95 -19.98
C TYR A 359 4.94 0.64 -20.35
N SER A 360 4.95 -0.30 -19.40
CA SER A 360 5.25 -1.70 -19.65
C SER A 360 4.23 -2.34 -20.61
N PRO A 361 4.54 -3.50 -21.20
CA PRO A 361 3.56 -4.26 -22.01
C PRO A 361 2.27 -4.62 -21.26
N TYR A 362 2.29 -4.59 -19.92
CA TYR A 362 1.15 -4.89 -19.06
C TYR A 362 0.35 -3.64 -18.64
N GLY A 363 0.79 -2.43 -19.06
CA GLY A 363 0.09 -1.18 -18.78
C GLY A 363 0.49 -0.49 -17.47
N TYR A 364 1.51 -0.99 -16.76
CA TYR A 364 2.10 -0.28 -15.62
C TYR A 364 3.03 0.82 -16.10
N LEU A 365 2.96 2.01 -15.49
CA LEU A 365 3.86 3.13 -15.73
C LEU A 365 5.29 2.74 -15.38
N LEU A 366 6.23 2.93 -16.31
CA LEU A 366 7.64 2.59 -16.09
C LEU A 366 8.34 3.61 -15.18
N ARG A 367 8.05 4.89 -15.39
CA ARG A 367 8.57 6.01 -14.61
C ARG A 367 7.70 7.24 -14.79
N GLY A 368 7.66 8.12 -13.79
CA GLY A 368 6.99 9.40 -13.94
C GLY A 368 7.75 10.34 -14.86
N LYS A 369 7.01 11.23 -15.54
CA LYS A 369 7.55 12.20 -16.50
C LYS A 369 6.89 13.56 -16.29
N PRO A 370 7.50 14.67 -16.73
CA PRO A 370 6.79 15.95 -16.79
C PRO A 370 5.49 15.84 -17.61
N VAL A 371 5.53 15.04 -18.69
CA VAL A 371 4.38 14.74 -19.54
C VAL A 371 4.54 13.40 -20.24
N ILE A 372 3.43 12.73 -20.48
CA ILE A 372 3.35 11.51 -21.31
C ILE A 372 2.56 11.80 -22.58
N PHE A 373 3.05 11.31 -23.72
CA PHE A 373 2.34 11.37 -25.00
C PHE A 373 1.85 9.98 -25.41
N GLU A 374 0.57 9.70 -25.19
CA GLU A 374 -0.05 8.47 -25.70
C GLU A 374 -0.32 8.56 -27.21
N CYS A 375 -0.57 7.39 -27.80
CA CYS A 375 -1.09 7.33 -29.15
C CYS A 375 -2.53 7.87 -29.18
N GLY A 376 -2.78 8.80 -30.10
CA GLY A 376 -4.10 9.41 -30.28
C GLY A 376 -4.92 8.83 -31.41
N VAL A 377 -6.02 9.50 -31.75
CA VAL A 377 -6.94 9.10 -32.84
C VAL A 377 -6.29 9.13 -34.22
N THR A 378 -5.22 9.92 -34.40
CA THR A 378 -4.46 9.99 -35.66
C THR A 378 -3.47 8.84 -35.84
N CYS A 379 -3.20 8.05 -34.79
CA CYS A 379 -2.28 6.91 -34.83
C CYS A 379 -2.95 5.66 -35.43
N LYS A 380 -2.22 4.91 -36.26
CA LYS A 380 -2.70 3.67 -36.90
C LYS A 380 -2.56 2.42 -36.03
N CYS A 381 -1.94 2.52 -34.86
CA CYS A 381 -1.81 1.40 -33.93
C CYS A 381 -3.16 1.06 -33.30
N THR A 382 -3.33 -0.22 -32.93
CA THR A 382 -4.58 -0.74 -32.38
C THR A 382 -4.92 -0.13 -31.02
N SER A 383 -6.17 -0.30 -30.57
CA SER A 383 -6.60 0.05 -29.22
C SER A 383 -5.84 -0.72 -28.12
N GLY A 384 -5.29 -1.89 -28.45
CA GLY A 384 -4.43 -2.69 -27.58
C GLY A 384 -2.97 -2.24 -27.54
N CYS A 385 -2.60 -1.14 -28.21
CA CYS A 385 -1.24 -0.60 -28.16
C CYS A 385 -0.79 -0.34 -26.72
N ALA A 386 0.45 -0.70 -26.40
CA ALA A 386 1.06 -0.46 -25.09
C ALA A 386 1.11 1.04 -24.73
N ASN A 387 1.13 1.93 -25.74
CA ASN A 387 1.08 3.39 -25.57
C ASN A 387 -0.35 3.97 -25.60
N ARG A 388 -1.36 3.19 -25.20
CA ARG A 388 -2.76 3.62 -25.02
C ARG A 388 -3.29 3.05 -23.71
N VAL A 389 -2.97 3.65 -22.57
CA VAL A 389 -3.31 3.12 -21.23
C VAL A 389 -4.35 4.01 -20.55
N ALA A 390 -4.00 5.26 -20.27
CA ALA A 390 -4.85 6.19 -19.53
C ALA A 390 -6.13 6.54 -20.29
N GLN A 391 -6.08 6.61 -21.62
CA GLN A 391 -7.25 6.85 -22.46
C GLN A 391 -8.31 5.73 -22.41
N ARG A 392 -8.02 4.58 -21.77
CA ARG A 392 -8.98 3.47 -21.61
C ARG A 392 -10.04 3.75 -20.53
N GLY A 393 -9.87 4.82 -19.74
CA GLY A 393 -10.80 5.19 -18.68
C GLY A 393 -10.76 4.25 -17.46
N LEU A 394 -11.67 4.49 -16.52
CA LEU A 394 -11.74 3.76 -15.25
C LEU A 394 -12.03 2.26 -15.48
N ARG A 395 -11.24 1.39 -14.83
CA ARG A 395 -11.35 -0.08 -14.98
C ARG A 395 -11.51 -0.84 -13.67
N LYS A 396 -11.29 -0.19 -12.52
CA LYS A 396 -11.42 -0.79 -11.18
C LYS A 396 -12.75 -0.39 -10.58
N LYS A 397 -13.41 -1.33 -9.88
CA LYS A 397 -14.62 -1.01 -9.13
C LYS A 397 -14.27 -0.10 -7.96
N MET A 398 -14.88 1.08 -7.93
CA MET A 398 -14.63 2.09 -6.91
C MET A 398 -15.82 2.21 -5.97
N GLU A 399 -15.57 2.76 -4.78
CA GLU A 399 -16.59 3.13 -3.82
C GLU A 399 -16.28 4.51 -3.26
N VAL A 400 -17.22 5.44 -3.45
CA VAL A 400 -17.27 6.71 -2.72
C VAL A 400 -17.90 6.43 -1.37
N PHE A 401 -17.17 6.70 -0.29
CA PHE A 401 -17.61 6.37 1.06
C PHE A 401 -17.55 7.58 2.00
N ARG A 402 -18.50 7.65 2.92
CA ARG A 402 -18.51 8.70 3.95
C ARG A 402 -17.37 8.46 4.94
N THR A 403 -16.59 9.51 5.23
CA THR A 403 -15.46 9.43 6.18
C THR A 403 -15.85 9.97 7.56
N ARG A 404 -15.13 9.52 8.60
CA ARG A 404 -15.31 10.01 9.98
C ARG A 404 -14.75 11.42 10.19
N GLU A 405 -13.70 11.78 9.47
CA GLU A 405 -12.98 13.06 9.56
C GLU A 405 -13.68 14.21 8.79
N ALA A 406 -14.94 14.01 8.40
CA ALA A 406 -15.74 14.85 7.52
C ALA A 406 -15.40 14.74 6.01
N GLY A 407 -16.43 14.88 5.17
CA GLY A 407 -16.36 14.72 3.72
C GLY A 407 -16.57 13.28 3.19
N TRP A 408 -16.18 13.10 1.94
CA TRP A 408 -16.24 11.82 1.23
C TRP A 408 -14.84 11.41 0.84
N GLY A 409 -14.58 10.11 0.84
CA GLY A 409 -13.34 9.51 0.35
C GLY A 409 -13.63 8.52 -0.76
N VAL A 410 -12.56 8.05 -1.40
CA VAL A 410 -12.65 7.01 -2.44
C VAL A 410 -11.80 5.83 -2.02
N ARG A 411 -12.32 4.62 -2.20
CA ARG A 411 -11.56 3.38 -2.06
C ARG A 411 -11.86 2.44 -3.21
N SER A 412 -10.91 1.58 -3.55
CA SER A 412 -11.09 0.54 -4.57
C SER A 412 -11.56 -0.77 -3.93
N LEU A 413 -12.53 -1.44 -4.54
CA LEU A 413 -12.91 -2.81 -4.20
C LEU A 413 -11.93 -3.84 -4.78
N ASP A 414 -11.18 -3.43 -5.79
CA ASP A 414 -10.14 -4.21 -6.44
C ASP A 414 -8.76 -3.86 -5.88
N LEU A 415 -7.84 -4.81 -5.99
CA LEU A 415 -6.43 -4.57 -5.74
C LEU A 415 -5.87 -3.67 -6.86
N ILE A 416 -5.11 -2.65 -6.48
CA ILE A 416 -4.40 -1.77 -7.41
C ILE A 416 -2.90 -2.00 -7.24
N HIS A 417 -2.21 -2.31 -8.33
CA HIS A 417 -0.77 -2.53 -8.32
C HIS A 417 -0.01 -1.21 -8.46
N ALA A 418 1.22 -1.18 -7.93
CA ALA A 418 2.10 -0.03 -8.08
C ALA A 418 2.32 0.31 -9.58
N GLY A 419 2.25 1.59 -9.93
CA GLY A 419 2.34 2.08 -11.32
C GLY A 419 1.10 1.82 -12.18
N GLU A 420 0.04 1.22 -11.64
CA GLU A 420 -1.21 1.00 -12.37
C GLU A 420 -2.01 2.30 -12.54
N PHE A 421 -2.60 2.49 -13.73
CA PHE A 421 -3.53 3.58 -13.98
C PHE A 421 -4.84 3.37 -13.20
N ILE A 422 -5.32 4.43 -12.54
CA ILE A 422 -6.53 4.41 -11.73
C ILE A 422 -7.70 5.04 -12.49
N CYS A 423 -7.63 6.35 -12.74
CA CYS A 423 -8.67 7.12 -13.44
C CYS A 423 -8.15 8.53 -13.83
N GLU A 424 -8.93 9.26 -14.63
CA GLU A 424 -8.70 10.68 -14.88
C GLU A 424 -9.29 11.52 -13.73
N TYR A 425 -8.54 12.54 -13.29
CA TYR A 425 -9.11 13.64 -12.51
C TYR A 425 -9.83 14.57 -13.48
N ALA A 426 -11.14 14.38 -13.62
CA ALA A 426 -11.93 15.01 -14.67
C ALA A 426 -12.90 16.05 -14.12
N GLY A 427 -12.97 17.17 -14.84
CA GLY A 427 -13.85 18.31 -14.62
C GLY A 427 -13.86 19.20 -15.86
N ILE A 428 -14.37 20.42 -15.73
CA ILE A 428 -14.38 21.40 -16.82
C ILE A 428 -13.07 22.20 -16.76
N MET A 429 -12.22 22.09 -17.77
CA MET A 429 -11.00 22.89 -17.83
C MET A 429 -11.35 24.34 -18.16
N VAL A 430 -10.77 25.29 -17.44
CA VAL A 430 -10.92 26.72 -17.68
C VAL A 430 -9.56 27.37 -17.83
N THR A 431 -9.46 28.42 -18.65
CA THR A 431 -8.21 29.17 -18.78
C THR A 431 -7.86 29.83 -17.46
N LYS A 432 -6.60 30.24 -17.30
CA LYS A 432 -6.14 30.97 -16.11
C LYS A 432 -7.01 32.20 -15.84
N GLU A 433 -7.28 33.00 -16.88
CA GLU A 433 -8.04 34.24 -16.77
C GLU A 433 -9.48 33.99 -16.31
N LEU A 434 -10.14 32.98 -16.90
CA LEU A 434 -11.49 32.61 -16.48
C LEU A 434 -11.49 32.03 -15.05
N GLY A 435 -10.48 31.22 -14.71
CA GLY A 435 -10.32 30.69 -13.37
C GLY A 435 -10.18 31.78 -12.31
N GLU A 436 -9.40 32.83 -12.57
CA GLU A 436 -9.26 33.98 -11.67
C GLU A 436 -10.59 34.72 -11.46
N ILE A 437 -11.40 34.86 -12.51
CA ILE A 437 -12.74 35.47 -12.43
C ILE A 437 -13.68 34.62 -11.57
N LEU A 438 -13.73 33.31 -11.80
CA LEU A 438 -14.60 32.40 -11.05
C LEU A 438 -14.19 32.32 -9.57
N SER A 439 -12.89 32.25 -9.29
CA SER A 439 -12.37 32.29 -7.90
C SER A 439 -12.72 33.59 -7.20
N THR A 440 -12.68 34.74 -7.90
CA THR A 440 -13.12 36.04 -7.34
C THR A 440 -14.61 36.05 -6.98
N ASN A 441 -15.42 35.26 -7.70
CA ASN A 441 -16.84 35.08 -7.40
C ASN A 441 -17.10 34.05 -6.29
N GLY A 442 -16.06 33.51 -5.66
CA GLY A 442 -16.15 32.54 -4.56
C GLY A 442 -16.31 31.09 -5.01
N GLU A 443 -16.07 30.77 -6.28
CA GLU A 443 -16.07 29.38 -6.75
C GLU A 443 -14.78 28.66 -6.36
N SER A 444 -14.90 27.44 -5.83
CA SER A 444 -13.75 26.61 -5.48
C SER A 444 -13.25 25.83 -6.69
N LEU A 445 -12.11 26.25 -7.24
CA LEU A 445 -11.46 25.61 -8.38
C LEU A 445 -10.27 24.77 -7.97
N VAL A 446 -9.99 23.73 -8.76
CA VAL A 446 -8.80 22.89 -8.60
C VAL A 446 -7.73 23.37 -9.57
N TYR A 447 -6.49 23.49 -9.11
CA TYR A 447 -5.36 23.91 -9.94
C TYR A 447 -4.38 22.75 -10.11
N PRO A 448 -4.45 21.98 -11.21
CA PRO A 448 -3.62 20.78 -11.38
C PRO A 448 -2.11 21.03 -11.32
N GLY A 449 -1.65 22.22 -11.70
CA GLY A 449 -0.24 22.62 -11.56
C GLY A 449 0.26 22.67 -10.11
N ARG A 450 -0.64 22.64 -9.11
CA ARG A 450 -0.29 22.56 -7.69
C ARG A 450 -0.11 21.12 -7.21
N PHE A 451 -0.58 20.10 -7.91
CA PHE A 451 -0.37 18.72 -7.43
C PHE A 451 1.10 18.38 -7.24
N ALA A 452 1.40 17.61 -6.19
CA ALA A 452 2.78 17.31 -5.84
C ALA A 452 3.49 16.56 -6.96
N GLY A 453 4.77 16.89 -7.13
CA GLY A 453 5.67 16.24 -8.08
C GLY A 453 6.06 14.80 -7.70
N ASN A 454 5.20 14.04 -7.02
CA ASN A 454 5.48 12.67 -6.55
C ASN A 454 5.78 11.71 -7.71
N TRP A 455 5.32 12.01 -8.92
CA TRP A 455 5.72 11.28 -10.13
C TRP A 455 7.24 11.24 -10.34
N LYS A 456 7.99 12.25 -9.87
CA LYS A 456 9.47 12.27 -9.97
C LYS A 456 10.13 11.12 -9.22
N LEU A 457 9.45 10.60 -8.19
CA LEU A 457 9.94 9.54 -7.32
C LEU A 457 9.72 8.16 -7.93
N TRP A 458 8.75 8.01 -8.84
CA TRP A 458 8.34 6.74 -9.42
C TRP A 458 9.23 6.36 -10.62
N GLY A 459 9.73 5.11 -10.63
CA GLY A 459 10.62 4.62 -11.69
C GLY A 459 12.04 5.15 -11.63
N ASP A 460 12.40 5.90 -10.58
CA ASP A 460 13.78 6.26 -10.30
C ASP A 460 14.53 5.03 -9.78
N LEU A 461 15.48 4.56 -10.59
CA LEU A 461 16.33 3.42 -10.31
C LEU A 461 17.81 3.81 -10.21
N SER A 462 18.11 5.10 -10.00
CA SER A 462 19.49 5.60 -9.87
C SER A 462 20.25 4.90 -8.73
N ASP A 463 19.59 4.61 -7.61
CA ASP A 463 20.16 3.83 -6.50
C ASP A 463 20.55 2.38 -6.90
N VAL A 464 19.84 1.80 -7.88
CA VAL A 464 20.10 0.44 -8.38
C VAL A 464 21.08 0.44 -9.57
N TYR A 465 20.98 1.45 -10.43
CA TYR A 465 21.75 1.66 -11.64
C TYR A 465 22.31 3.09 -11.69
N PRO A 466 23.40 3.39 -10.97
CA PRO A 466 23.95 4.75 -10.87
C PRO A 466 24.41 5.34 -12.20
N ASP A 467 24.81 4.49 -13.14
CA ASP A 467 25.27 4.89 -14.48
C ASP A 467 24.11 5.16 -15.45
N ASN A 468 22.86 4.96 -15.02
CA ASN A 468 21.70 5.12 -15.89
C ASN A 468 21.34 6.60 -16.02
N VAL A 469 21.58 7.16 -17.20
CA VAL A 469 21.26 8.56 -17.50
C VAL A 469 19.76 8.72 -17.70
N GLN A 470 19.15 9.66 -16.99
CA GLN A 470 17.73 9.97 -17.16
C GLN A 470 17.47 10.49 -18.59
N PRO A 471 16.45 9.98 -19.30
CA PRO A 471 16.11 10.49 -20.61
C PRO A 471 15.72 11.97 -20.57
N SER A 472 16.10 12.72 -21.61
CA SER A 472 15.67 14.10 -21.81
C SER A 472 14.19 14.13 -22.21
N TYR A 473 13.34 14.74 -21.38
CA TYR A 473 11.92 14.96 -21.69
C TYR A 473 11.66 16.40 -22.15
N PRO A 474 10.63 16.62 -22.97
CA PRO A 474 10.21 17.98 -23.31
C PRO A 474 9.70 18.71 -22.05
N THR A 475 10.15 19.94 -21.87
CA THR A 475 9.66 20.83 -20.82
C THR A 475 8.27 21.33 -21.20
N LEU A 476 7.29 21.16 -20.30
CA LEU A 476 5.99 21.80 -20.45
C LEU A 476 6.07 23.29 -20.10
N PRO A 477 5.25 24.14 -20.73
CA PRO A 477 4.96 25.45 -20.16
C PRO A 477 4.35 25.30 -18.76
N PRO A 478 4.34 26.37 -17.94
CA PRO A 478 3.64 26.35 -16.65
C PRO A 478 2.19 25.86 -16.82
N ILE A 479 1.77 24.94 -15.97
CA ILE A 479 0.40 24.42 -15.94
C ILE A 479 -0.41 25.31 -15.01
N ASP A 480 -1.01 26.35 -15.58
CA ASP A 480 -1.69 27.43 -14.85
C ASP A 480 -3.21 27.48 -15.10
N TYR A 481 -3.75 26.50 -15.83
CA TYR A 481 -5.19 26.32 -15.98
C TYR A 481 -5.84 25.85 -14.67
N ALA A 482 -7.13 26.13 -14.55
CA ALA A 482 -7.94 25.65 -13.43
C ALA A 482 -9.01 24.66 -13.91
N MET A 483 -9.54 23.87 -13.00
CA MET A 483 -10.58 22.89 -13.27
C MET A 483 -11.76 23.12 -12.34
N ASP A 484 -12.93 23.34 -12.94
CA ASP A 484 -14.20 23.38 -12.22
C ASP A 484 -14.75 21.95 -12.09
N VAL A 485 -14.92 21.52 -10.85
CA VAL A 485 -15.54 20.23 -10.49
C VAL A 485 -16.86 20.44 -9.77
N SER A 486 -17.35 21.67 -9.61
CA SER A 486 -18.54 22.01 -8.80
C SER A 486 -19.85 21.39 -9.32
N ARG A 487 -19.94 21.13 -10.64
CA ARG A 487 -21.13 20.56 -11.28
C ARG A 487 -20.89 19.18 -11.90
N LEU A 488 -19.84 19.06 -12.71
CA LEU A 488 -19.46 17.83 -13.39
C LEU A 488 -18.11 17.36 -12.87
N ARG A 489 -18.03 16.10 -12.43
CA ARG A 489 -16.79 15.53 -11.89
C ARG A 489 -16.67 14.03 -12.14
N SER A 490 -15.44 13.53 -12.20
CA SER A 490 -15.19 12.09 -12.07
C SER A 490 -15.19 11.65 -10.60
N VAL A 491 -15.06 10.34 -10.38
CA VAL A 491 -14.85 9.76 -9.05
C VAL A 491 -13.60 10.33 -8.36
N ALA A 492 -12.59 10.74 -9.12
CA ALA A 492 -11.33 11.25 -8.61
C ALA A 492 -11.47 12.54 -7.79
N ALA A 493 -12.51 13.35 -8.06
CA ALA A 493 -12.75 14.58 -7.31
C ALA A 493 -13.16 14.35 -5.85
N PHE A 494 -13.46 13.10 -5.46
CA PHE A 494 -13.71 12.70 -4.07
C PHE A 494 -12.45 12.14 -3.39
N ILE A 495 -11.31 12.06 -4.07
CA ILE A 495 -10.03 11.62 -3.49
C ILE A 495 -9.53 12.71 -2.55
N ARG A 496 -9.30 12.37 -1.28
CA ARG A 496 -8.86 13.32 -0.25
C ARG A 496 -7.38 13.64 -0.34
N HIS A 497 -7.01 14.75 0.30
CA HIS A 497 -5.62 15.13 0.48
C HIS A 497 -4.90 14.22 1.49
N SER A 498 -3.65 13.88 1.20
CA SER A 498 -2.69 13.34 2.17
C SER A 498 -1.28 13.82 1.84
N ARG A 499 -0.46 14.07 2.87
CA ARG A 499 1.00 14.30 2.73
C ARG A 499 1.78 12.99 2.55
N GLU A 500 1.14 11.85 2.77
CA GLU A 500 1.67 10.51 2.49
C GLU A 500 0.79 9.78 1.46
N PRO A 501 0.64 10.34 0.24
CA PRO A 501 -0.33 9.85 -0.73
C PRO A 501 0.06 8.46 -1.25
N ASN A 502 -0.95 7.69 -1.63
CA ASN A 502 -0.79 6.43 -2.37
C ASN A 502 -1.12 6.56 -3.86
N VAL A 503 -1.54 7.75 -4.29
CA VAL A 503 -1.83 8.10 -5.70
C VAL A 503 -0.97 9.31 -6.11
N MET A 504 -0.49 9.30 -7.35
CA MET A 504 0.17 10.44 -7.99
C MET A 504 -0.61 10.94 -9.21
N ALA A 505 -0.49 12.23 -9.49
CA ALA A 505 -0.94 12.83 -10.73
C ALA A 505 0.18 12.81 -11.79
N GLN A 506 -0.18 12.45 -13.01
CA GLN A 506 0.68 12.42 -14.18
C GLN A 506 -0.02 13.13 -15.34
N PHE A 507 0.65 14.10 -15.94
CA PHE A 507 0.12 14.81 -17.10
C PHE A 507 0.24 13.96 -18.37
N VAL A 508 -0.87 13.86 -19.13
CA VAL A 508 -0.96 13.00 -20.32
C VAL A 508 -1.66 13.73 -21.47
N PHE A 509 -1.14 13.54 -22.68
CA PHE A 509 -1.81 13.90 -23.95
C PHE A 509 -2.18 12.64 -24.73
N HIS A 510 -3.39 12.57 -25.25
CA HIS A 510 -3.81 11.53 -26.20
C HIS A 510 -4.73 12.04 -27.32
N ASP A 511 -5.53 13.07 -27.07
CA ASP A 511 -6.58 13.57 -27.96
C ASP A 511 -6.28 14.95 -28.55
N HIS A 512 -5.40 15.73 -27.93
CA HIS A 512 -4.90 17.01 -28.45
C HIS A 512 -3.41 17.21 -28.12
N ASN A 513 -2.80 18.29 -28.64
CA ASN A 513 -1.38 18.63 -28.43
C ASN A 513 -1.15 20.03 -27.84
N ASN A 514 -2.19 20.66 -27.30
CA ASN A 514 -2.04 21.95 -26.61
C ASN A 514 -1.32 21.74 -25.27
N LEU A 515 -0.02 22.01 -25.24
CA LEU A 515 0.87 21.76 -24.11
C LEU A 515 0.47 22.48 -22.82
N LYS A 516 -0.40 23.50 -22.89
CA LYS A 516 -0.91 24.23 -21.72
C LYS A 516 -2.02 23.48 -20.97
N PHE A 517 -2.71 22.53 -21.61
CA PHE A 517 -3.89 21.87 -21.05
C PHE A 517 -3.75 20.34 -21.00
N PRO A 518 -2.67 19.76 -20.44
CA PRO A 518 -2.58 18.32 -20.30
C PRO A 518 -3.71 17.77 -19.44
N ARG A 519 -4.18 16.57 -19.77
CA ARG A 519 -5.10 15.81 -18.90
C ARG A 519 -4.39 15.34 -17.65
N VAL A 520 -5.13 15.25 -16.55
CA VAL A 520 -4.62 14.79 -15.25
C VAL A 520 -4.99 13.32 -15.06
N MET A 521 -4.01 12.44 -15.21
CA MET A 521 -4.22 11.00 -15.05
C MET A 521 -3.63 10.53 -13.72
N LEU A 522 -4.39 9.74 -12.98
CA LEU A 522 -4.00 9.25 -11.66
C LEU A 522 -3.42 7.84 -11.75
N PHE A 523 -2.25 7.64 -11.12
CA PHE A 523 -1.54 6.37 -11.06
C PHE A 523 -1.22 6.01 -9.61
N ALA A 524 -1.15 4.71 -9.31
CA ALA A 524 -0.78 4.25 -7.98
C ALA A 524 0.73 4.41 -7.73
N LEU A 525 1.09 4.94 -6.56
CA LEU A 525 2.49 5.04 -6.08
C LEU A 525 2.98 3.77 -5.40
N GLU A 526 2.06 2.89 -5.01
CA GLU A 526 2.33 1.66 -4.27
C GLU A 526 1.28 0.59 -4.59
N ASN A 527 1.47 -0.61 -4.05
CA ASN A 527 0.46 -1.66 -4.12
C ASN A 527 -0.66 -1.40 -3.09
N ILE A 528 -1.82 -0.93 -3.56
CA ILE A 528 -2.92 -0.49 -2.71
C ILE A 528 -3.88 -1.65 -2.45
N SER A 529 -3.97 -2.06 -1.19
CA SER A 529 -4.90 -3.09 -0.74
C SER A 529 -6.35 -2.63 -0.90
N PRO A 530 -7.28 -3.51 -1.34
CA PRO A 530 -8.71 -3.21 -1.39
C PRO A 530 -9.25 -2.57 -0.11
N LEU A 531 -10.21 -1.65 -0.27
CA LEU A 531 -10.83 -0.85 0.77
C LEU A 531 -9.90 0.13 1.49
N THR A 532 -8.63 0.23 1.10
CA THR A 532 -7.75 1.33 1.51
C THR A 532 -8.20 2.60 0.79
N GLU A 533 -8.26 3.70 1.54
CA GLU A 533 -8.58 5.00 0.97
C GLU A 533 -7.49 5.45 -0.01
N LEU A 534 -7.92 5.94 -1.17
CA LEU A 534 -7.06 6.62 -2.13
C LEU A 534 -6.85 8.05 -1.69
N SER A 535 -5.61 8.52 -1.78
CA SER A 535 -5.22 9.86 -1.38
C SER A 535 -4.21 10.46 -2.34
N LEU A 536 -4.35 11.77 -2.57
CA LEU A 536 -3.52 12.57 -3.48
C LEU A 536 -2.89 13.73 -2.70
N ASP A 537 -1.68 14.13 -3.06
CA ASP A 537 -1.10 15.34 -2.51
C ASP A 537 -1.45 16.55 -3.39
N TYR A 538 -2.37 17.37 -2.89
CA TYR A 538 -2.86 18.57 -3.54
C TYR A 538 -1.88 19.75 -3.45
N VAL A 539 -0.79 19.64 -2.66
CA VAL A 539 0.13 20.71 -2.24
C VAL A 539 -0.60 22.01 -1.95
N VAL A 540 -1.17 22.08 -0.75
CA VAL A 540 -1.66 23.33 -0.17
C VAL A 540 -0.46 24.02 0.47
N VAL A 541 0.26 24.83 -0.30
CA VAL A 541 1.13 25.87 0.28
C VAL A 541 0.37 27.18 0.12
N ASP A 542 -0.46 27.45 1.12
CA ASP A 542 -0.60 28.76 1.76
C ASP A 542 -1.25 28.51 3.13
N GLU A 543 -0.57 28.93 4.19
CA GLU A 543 -1.02 28.87 5.59
C GLU A 543 -2.21 29.81 5.84
N VAL A 544 -3.29 29.78 5.05
CA VAL A 544 -4.50 30.57 5.34
C VAL A 544 -5.77 29.94 4.75
N ASP A 545 -6.03 28.62 4.82
CA ASP A 545 -7.43 28.16 4.63
C ASP A 545 -7.83 26.75 5.08
N GLU A 546 -7.37 26.29 6.24
CA GLU A 546 -8.00 25.11 6.90
C GLU A 546 -9.47 25.36 7.32
N ARG A 547 -10.02 26.57 7.11
CA ARG A 547 -11.41 26.89 7.41
C ARG A 547 -12.37 26.73 6.23
N LEU A 548 -11.88 26.67 4.99
CA LEU A 548 -12.74 26.49 3.81
C LEU A 548 -12.82 25.04 3.29
N ALA A 549 -11.91 24.14 3.67
CA ALA A 549 -12.00 22.72 3.30
C ALA A 549 -12.99 21.90 4.18
N ILE A 550 -13.58 22.50 5.22
CA ILE A 550 -14.50 21.83 6.17
C ILE A 550 -15.97 22.25 5.95
N ARG A 551 -16.28 23.06 4.93
CA ARG A 551 -17.67 23.41 4.57
C ARG A 551 -17.92 23.21 3.08
N GLY A 552 -18.23 21.97 2.70
CA GLY A 552 -18.76 21.56 1.40
C GLY A 552 -19.52 20.25 1.49
#